data_AF-A0A9E2RXT2-F1
#
_entry.id   AF-A0A9E2RXT2-F1
#
_cell.length_a   1.000
_cell.length_b   1.000
_cell.length_c   1.000
_cell.angle_alpha   90.00
_cell.angle_beta   90.00
_cell.angle_gamma   90.00
#
_symmetry.space_group_name_H-M   'P 1'
#
loop_
_entity.id
_entity.type
_entity.pdbx_description
1 polymer ?
#
loop_
_entity_poly.entity_id
_entity_poly.type
_entity_poly.pdbx_seq_one_letter_code
_entity_poly.pdbx_strand_id
1 'polypeptide(L)'
;EVGTLGRPGVKRGTRAGGWSHLTEWFGPVLAVIEVADLDEALEVQNGTRYGLTAGLHSLDATEIAYWLERVRAGNLYVNRTTTGAVVHRQPFGGWRASALGVGPQAGHHGYVAALSRGVPVDNSADLEELRRGVRHWMKEVGQLARDTDSLEFEWNLHRYRPFDRVVVRVEEPSDLLLATLELVREELGIAVELPSGSPVTSRLSHRRESVDELVARLSRDERVRWLSSEEPPTSLLAERGVAVDARFFERDGTREAPRWLRSQSLSITRHRYGNVHAGPRLVRRGQHLLPGSADA
;
A
#
# COMPACT_ATOMS: atom_id res chain seq x y z
N GLU A 1 -25.95 21.22 -27.08
CA GLU A 1 -25.86 21.27 -25.60
C GLU A 1 -25.15 20.02 -25.11
N VAL A 2 -24.09 20.17 -24.33
CA VAL A 2 -23.39 19.02 -23.74
C VAL A 2 -24.18 18.60 -22.50
N GLY A 3 -24.68 17.35 -22.50
CA GLY A 3 -25.57 16.81 -21.47
C GLY A 3 -24.89 16.69 -20.11
N THR A 4 -25.08 17.69 -19.25
CA THR A 4 -24.60 17.70 -17.85
C THR A 4 -25.52 16.93 -16.90
N LEU A 5 -26.71 16.52 -17.36
CA LEU A 5 -27.68 15.72 -16.61
C LEU A 5 -27.75 14.29 -17.15
N GLY A 6 -27.30 13.33 -16.34
CA GLY A 6 -27.40 11.90 -16.62
C GLY A 6 -28.17 11.18 -15.51
N ARG A 7 -29.09 10.28 -15.89
CA ARG A 7 -29.72 9.35 -14.94
C ARG A 7 -28.72 8.24 -14.56
N PRO A 8 -28.75 7.72 -13.32
CA PRO A 8 -27.90 6.60 -12.95
C PRO A 8 -28.26 5.34 -13.73
N GLY A 9 -27.24 4.54 -14.07
CA GLY A 9 -27.40 3.27 -14.79
C GLY A 9 -26.70 2.11 -14.09
N VAL A 10 -27.26 0.91 -14.20
CA VAL A 10 -26.63 -0.33 -13.75
C VAL A 10 -26.41 -1.24 -14.96
N LYS A 11 -25.15 -1.57 -15.24
CA LYS A 11 -24.75 -2.48 -16.31
C LYS A 11 -24.53 -3.88 -15.76
N ARG A 12 -25.44 -4.79 -16.08
CA ARG A 12 -25.34 -6.22 -15.76
C ARG A 12 -24.55 -6.98 -16.83
N GLY A 13 -24.05 -8.17 -16.50
CA GLY A 13 -23.29 -9.01 -17.42
C GLY A 13 -21.92 -8.43 -17.79
N THR A 14 -21.35 -7.56 -16.95
CA THR A 14 -19.97 -7.11 -17.14
C THR A 14 -19.05 -8.30 -16.91
N ARG A 15 -18.09 -8.51 -17.82
CA ARG A 15 -17.12 -9.59 -17.72
C ARG A 15 -15.81 -9.08 -17.11
N ALA A 16 -15.20 -9.90 -16.26
CA ALA A 16 -13.83 -9.70 -15.82
C ALA A 16 -12.89 -9.54 -17.03
N GLY A 17 -11.89 -8.66 -16.89
CA GLY A 17 -10.97 -8.27 -17.97
C GLY A 17 -11.58 -7.45 -19.12
N GLY A 18 -12.90 -7.28 -19.19
CA GLY A 18 -13.55 -6.47 -20.22
C GLY A 18 -13.34 -4.96 -20.03
N TRP A 19 -13.62 -4.17 -21.06
CA TRP A 19 -13.43 -2.71 -21.04
C TRP A 19 -14.12 -2.02 -19.84
N SER A 20 -15.35 -2.42 -19.52
CA SER A 20 -16.11 -1.86 -18.39
C SER A 20 -15.57 -2.23 -17.01
N HIS A 21 -14.79 -3.31 -16.90
CA HIS A 21 -14.09 -3.68 -15.68
C HIS A 21 -12.81 -2.86 -15.51
N LEU A 22 -12.09 -2.60 -16.61
CA LEU A 22 -10.75 -2.01 -16.58
C LEU A 22 -10.72 -0.49 -16.79
N THR A 23 -11.87 0.14 -17.03
CA THR A 23 -11.98 1.58 -17.35
C THR A 23 -12.81 2.31 -16.30
N GLU A 24 -12.24 3.37 -15.73
CA GLU A 24 -12.97 4.30 -14.89
C GLU A 24 -13.76 5.28 -15.77
N TRP A 25 -15.08 5.32 -15.59
CA TRP A 25 -15.96 6.19 -16.39
C TRP A 25 -16.22 7.56 -15.76
N PHE A 26 -15.93 7.70 -14.47
CA PHE A 26 -16.11 8.95 -13.72
C PHE A 26 -17.53 9.55 -13.84
N GLY A 27 -18.55 8.69 -13.86
CA GLY A 27 -19.95 9.06 -14.04
C GLY A 27 -20.90 8.10 -13.31
N PRO A 28 -22.23 8.34 -13.39
CA PRO A 28 -23.23 7.66 -12.56
C PRO A 28 -23.60 6.27 -13.13
N VAL A 29 -22.61 5.43 -13.41
CA VAL A 29 -22.85 4.08 -13.95
C VAL A 29 -22.14 3.04 -13.10
N LEU A 30 -22.91 2.06 -12.61
CA LEU A 30 -22.43 0.92 -11.84
C LEU A 30 -22.33 -0.31 -12.74
N ALA A 31 -21.19 -0.98 -12.77
CA ALA A 31 -21.02 -2.28 -13.42
C ALA A 31 -21.16 -3.42 -12.40
N VAL A 32 -21.88 -4.48 -12.77
CA VAL A 32 -22.03 -5.71 -11.98
C VAL A 32 -21.32 -6.84 -12.70
N ILE A 33 -20.41 -7.51 -11.99
CA ILE A 33 -19.70 -8.72 -12.41
C ILE A 33 -20.14 -9.83 -11.46
N GLU A 34 -20.60 -10.94 -12.02
CA GLU A 34 -20.91 -12.16 -11.26
C GLU A 34 -19.65 -13.03 -11.22
N VAL A 35 -19.36 -13.58 -10.05
CA VAL A 35 -18.20 -14.43 -9.76
C VAL A 35 -18.68 -15.65 -8.96
N ALA A 36 -17.96 -16.76 -9.06
CA ALA A 36 -18.32 -18.03 -8.44
C ALA A 36 -18.10 -18.02 -6.92
N ASP A 37 -17.02 -17.37 -6.46
CA ASP A 37 -16.60 -17.37 -5.07
C ASP A 37 -15.76 -16.13 -4.71
N LEU A 38 -15.31 -16.08 -3.45
CA LEU A 38 -14.51 -14.97 -2.92
C LEU A 38 -13.10 -14.90 -3.52
N ASP A 39 -12.55 -16.03 -3.98
CA ASP A 39 -11.24 -16.08 -4.62
C ASP A 39 -11.30 -15.40 -5.98
N GLU A 40 -12.27 -15.77 -6.81
CA GLU A 40 -12.53 -15.10 -8.09
C GLU A 40 -12.88 -13.62 -7.87
N ALA A 41 -13.67 -13.30 -6.83
CA ALA A 41 -13.99 -11.89 -6.50
C ALA A 41 -12.72 -11.06 -6.23
N LEU A 42 -11.76 -11.61 -5.47
CA LEU A 42 -10.47 -10.97 -5.18
C LEU A 42 -9.61 -10.83 -6.43
N GLU A 43 -9.57 -11.86 -7.29
CA GLU A 43 -8.86 -11.80 -8.57
C GLU A 43 -9.41 -10.71 -9.48
N VAL A 44 -10.74 -10.63 -9.62
CA VAL A 44 -11.41 -9.58 -10.39
C VAL A 44 -11.09 -8.21 -9.80
N GLN A 45 -11.34 -8.00 -8.50
CA GLN A 45 -11.12 -6.72 -7.83
C GLN A 45 -9.66 -6.23 -7.94
N ASN A 46 -8.69 -7.14 -7.73
CA ASN A 46 -7.25 -6.86 -7.85
C ASN A 46 -6.76 -6.85 -9.32
N GLY A 47 -7.60 -7.24 -10.27
CA GLY A 47 -7.29 -7.28 -11.70
C GLY A 47 -7.24 -5.89 -12.35
N THR A 48 -7.83 -4.88 -11.73
CA THR A 48 -7.74 -3.49 -12.20
C THR A 48 -6.31 -2.92 -12.03
N ARG A 49 -5.96 -1.91 -12.84
CA ARG A 49 -4.69 -1.17 -12.69
C ARG A 49 -4.64 -0.25 -11.47
N TYR A 50 -5.78 -0.09 -10.80
CA TYR A 50 -5.99 0.84 -9.70
C TYR A 50 -5.99 0.09 -8.35
N GLY A 51 -6.05 0.86 -7.26
CA GLY A 51 -6.09 0.34 -5.91
C GLY A 51 -6.46 1.42 -4.90
N LEU A 52 -7.48 2.23 -5.20
CA LEU A 52 -7.87 3.37 -4.36
C LEU A 52 -8.71 2.92 -3.17
N THR A 53 -9.98 2.59 -3.43
CA THR A 53 -10.92 2.10 -2.42
C THR A 53 -11.41 0.71 -2.77
N ALA A 54 -11.68 -0.11 -1.76
CA ALA A 54 -12.30 -1.42 -1.93
C ALA A 54 -13.24 -1.70 -0.75
N GLY A 55 -14.33 -2.43 -1.02
CA GLY A 55 -15.34 -2.74 -0.03
C GLY A 55 -15.72 -4.22 -0.04
N LEU A 56 -15.93 -4.79 1.15
CA LEU A 56 -16.55 -6.11 1.31
C LEU A 56 -17.81 -5.98 2.17
N HIS A 57 -18.89 -6.60 1.73
CA HIS A 57 -20.07 -6.83 2.54
C HIS A 57 -20.18 -8.32 2.85
N SER A 58 -19.83 -8.68 4.09
CA SER A 58 -19.95 -10.04 4.62
C SER A 58 -20.12 -9.95 6.15
N LEU A 59 -20.84 -10.92 6.73
CA LEU A 59 -20.93 -11.09 8.19
C LEU A 59 -19.99 -12.17 8.70
N ASP A 60 -19.38 -12.95 7.79
CA ASP A 60 -18.46 -14.02 8.13
C ASP A 60 -17.06 -13.44 8.42
N ALA A 61 -16.60 -13.61 9.65
CA ALA A 61 -15.29 -13.11 10.08
C ALA A 61 -14.13 -13.77 9.32
N THR A 62 -14.29 -15.02 8.88
CA THR A 62 -13.34 -15.76 8.05
C THR A 62 -13.22 -15.14 6.68
N GLU A 63 -14.34 -14.86 6.00
CA GLU A 63 -14.33 -14.17 4.70
C GLU A 63 -13.71 -12.78 4.80
N ILE A 64 -14.06 -12.02 5.84
CA ILE A 64 -13.52 -10.68 6.06
C ILE A 64 -12.01 -10.74 6.30
N ALA A 65 -11.53 -11.59 7.21
CA ALA A 65 -10.11 -11.76 7.47
C ALA A 65 -9.37 -12.21 6.21
N TYR A 66 -9.95 -13.15 5.46
CA TYR A 66 -9.40 -13.64 4.20
C TYR A 66 -9.22 -12.54 3.17
N TRP A 67 -10.26 -11.72 2.97
CA TRP A 67 -10.26 -10.58 2.05
C TRP A 67 -9.27 -9.50 2.49
N LEU A 68 -9.28 -9.11 3.78
CA LEU A 68 -8.40 -8.08 4.33
C LEU A 68 -6.92 -8.40 4.10
N GLU A 69 -6.53 -9.67 4.06
CA GLU A 69 -5.13 -10.04 3.83
C GLU A 69 -4.72 -10.05 2.35
N ARG A 70 -5.68 -10.10 1.42
CA ARG A 70 -5.44 -10.29 -0.03
C ARG A 70 -5.82 -9.10 -0.90
N VAL A 71 -6.70 -8.22 -0.42
CA VAL A 71 -7.11 -7.02 -1.14
C VAL A 71 -5.92 -6.08 -1.39
N ARG A 72 -5.80 -5.59 -2.64
CA ARG A 72 -4.76 -4.64 -3.06
C ARG A 72 -5.36 -3.25 -3.28
N ALA A 73 -5.67 -2.57 -2.18
CA ALA A 73 -6.13 -1.17 -2.19
C ALA A 73 -5.68 -0.41 -0.94
N GLY A 74 -5.63 0.92 -1.02
CA GLY A 74 -5.20 1.77 0.08
C GLY A 74 -6.28 2.06 1.13
N ASN A 75 -7.56 2.13 0.74
CA ASN A 75 -8.68 2.34 1.67
C ASN A 75 -9.67 1.17 1.59
N LEU A 76 -9.82 0.46 2.70
CA LEU A 76 -10.64 -0.75 2.82
C LEU A 76 -11.86 -0.48 3.70
N TYR A 77 -13.02 -0.95 3.27
CA TYR A 77 -14.28 -0.73 3.95
C TYR A 77 -15.02 -2.05 4.12
N VAL A 78 -15.46 -2.36 5.33
CA VAL A 78 -16.22 -3.59 5.61
C VAL A 78 -17.59 -3.22 6.15
N ASN A 79 -18.63 -3.70 5.47
CA ASN A 79 -20.04 -3.48 5.81
C ASN A 79 -20.49 -2.01 5.80
N ARG A 80 -19.92 -1.20 4.91
CA ARG A 80 -20.22 0.22 4.75
C ARG A 80 -19.85 0.73 3.35
N THR A 81 -20.24 1.97 3.04
CA THR A 81 -19.86 2.64 1.80
C THR A 81 -18.35 2.85 1.70
N THR A 82 -17.84 2.87 0.46
CA THR A 82 -16.40 3.06 0.15
C THR A 82 -16.00 4.53 -0.05
N THR A 83 -16.96 5.45 0.05
CA THR A 83 -16.77 6.89 -0.10
C THR A 83 -16.96 7.61 1.24
N GLY A 84 -16.61 8.91 1.29
CA GLY A 84 -16.79 9.74 2.49
C GLY A 84 -15.72 9.52 3.54
N ALA A 85 -14.47 9.29 3.13
CA ALA A 85 -13.33 9.20 4.03
C ALA A 85 -13.23 10.47 4.89
N VAL A 86 -13.19 10.29 6.21
CA VAL A 86 -13.06 11.37 7.19
C VAL A 86 -11.58 11.53 7.54
N VAL A 87 -11.10 12.77 7.50
CA VAL A 87 -9.71 13.12 7.86
C VAL A 87 -9.33 12.49 9.20
N HIS A 88 -8.10 11.99 9.31
CA HIS A 88 -7.56 11.25 10.45
C HIS A 88 -8.17 9.86 10.70
N ARG A 89 -9.49 9.70 10.59
CA ARG A 89 -10.16 8.40 10.80
C ARG A 89 -9.80 7.42 9.70
N GLN A 90 -10.01 7.82 8.44
CA GLN A 90 -9.63 7.05 7.26
C GLN A 90 -8.70 7.88 6.38
N PRO A 91 -7.41 8.03 6.73
CA PRO A 91 -6.43 8.64 5.85
C PRO A 91 -6.58 8.12 4.42
N PHE A 92 -6.64 9.01 3.44
CA PHE A 92 -7.07 8.67 2.09
C PHE A 92 -5.94 8.66 1.07
N GLY A 93 -5.82 7.57 0.31
CA GLY A 93 -4.85 7.43 -0.76
C GLY A 93 -4.75 5.98 -1.23
N GLY A 94 -4.45 5.79 -2.51
CA GLY A 94 -4.50 4.47 -3.15
C GLY A 94 -3.13 3.81 -3.34
N TRP A 95 -3.17 2.63 -3.93
CA TRP A 95 -2.00 1.90 -4.46
C TRP A 95 -2.03 1.91 -5.98
N ARG A 96 -0.94 1.45 -6.61
CA ARG A 96 -0.83 1.27 -8.07
C ARG A 96 -1.08 2.60 -8.81
N ALA A 97 -1.79 2.59 -9.93
CA ALA A 97 -2.11 3.80 -10.70
C ALA A 97 -3.01 4.81 -9.97
N SER A 98 -3.52 4.49 -8.77
CA SER A 98 -4.30 5.44 -7.95
C SER A 98 -3.44 6.38 -7.11
N ALA A 99 -2.12 6.20 -7.08
CA ALA A 99 -1.20 7.10 -6.41
C ALA A 99 0.10 7.24 -7.20
N LEU A 100 0.57 8.47 -7.34
CA LEU A 100 1.89 8.77 -7.89
C LEU A 100 2.77 9.37 -6.80
N GLY A 101 4.05 8.97 -6.81
CA GLY A 101 5.05 9.46 -5.87
C GLY A 101 5.00 8.77 -4.51
N VAL A 102 5.58 9.45 -3.52
CA VAL A 102 5.77 8.88 -2.19
C VAL A 102 5.20 9.79 -1.15
N GLY A 103 4.25 9.24 -0.40
CA GLY A 103 3.76 9.86 0.80
C GLY A 103 2.83 8.91 1.51
N PRO A 104 2.60 9.13 2.81
CA PRO A 104 1.47 8.51 3.46
C PRO A 104 0.17 9.05 2.85
N GLN A 105 -0.94 8.46 3.23
CA GLN A 105 -2.26 8.90 2.79
C GLN A 105 -2.56 10.34 3.27
N ALA A 106 -3.31 11.13 2.49
CA ALA A 106 -3.74 12.46 2.91
C ALA A 106 -4.61 12.36 4.17
N GLY A 107 -4.43 13.29 5.12
CA GLY A 107 -5.06 13.20 6.43
C GLY A 107 -4.36 12.26 7.42
N HIS A 108 -3.27 11.59 7.02
CA HIS A 108 -2.35 10.91 7.94
C HIS A 108 -1.42 11.95 8.59
N HIS A 109 -1.04 11.74 9.86
CA HIS A 109 -0.16 12.67 10.60
C HIS A 109 1.22 12.85 9.92
N GLY A 110 1.73 11.82 9.26
CA GLY A 110 2.98 11.88 8.50
C GLY A 110 2.92 12.63 7.16
N TYR A 111 1.74 13.07 6.69
CA TYR A 111 1.60 13.66 5.35
C TYR A 111 2.37 14.97 5.22
N VAL A 112 2.28 15.85 6.21
CA VAL A 112 3.01 17.13 6.21
C VAL A 112 4.51 16.89 6.31
N ALA A 113 4.95 15.91 7.11
CA ALA A 113 6.37 15.57 7.25
C ALA A 113 7.00 15.12 5.93
N ALA A 114 6.22 14.51 5.03
CA ALA A 114 6.69 14.11 3.70
C ALA A 114 6.98 15.31 2.77
N LEU A 115 6.52 16.52 3.10
CA LEU A 115 6.79 17.75 2.36
C LEU A 115 8.11 18.43 2.76
N SER A 116 8.75 17.99 3.84
CA SER A 116 10.06 18.48 4.26
C SER A 116 11.18 17.55 3.80
N ARG A 117 12.40 18.09 3.67
CA ARG A 117 13.60 17.30 3.45
C ARG A 117 14.22 16.91 4.79
N GLY A 118 14.62 15.64 4.92
CA GLY A 118 15.41 15.17 6.04
C GLY A 118 16.90 15.46 5.87
N VAL A 119 17.70 14.79 6.70
CA VAL A 119 19.17 14.79 6.62
C VAL A 119 19.63 13.42 6.10
N PRO A 120 20.56 13.35 5.14
CA PRO A 120 21.03 12.09 4.59
C PRO A 120 21.81 11.24 5.60
N VAL A 121 21.96 9.96 5.27
CA VAL A 121 22.94 9.05 5.90
C VAL A 121 24.25 9.17 5.15
N ASP A 122 25.27 9.79 5.77
CA ASP A 122 26.57 10.05 5.13
C ASP A 122 27.71 9.23 5.73
N ASN A 123 27.51 8.67 6.93
CA ASN A 123 28.53 7.88 7.63
C ASN A 123 27.92 6.78 8.51
N SER A 124 28.79 6.00 9.18
CA SER A 124 28.38 4.89 10.04
C SER A 124 27.62 5.29 11.30
N ALA A 125 27.85 6.50 11.82
CA ALA A 125 27.09 7.01 12.98
C ALA A 125 25.64 7.33 12.58
N ASP A 126 25.44 7.93 11.40
CA ASP A 126 24.11 8.19 10.84
C ASP A 126 23.37 6.87 10.55
N LEU A 127 24.07 5.85 10.06
CA LEU A 127 23.50 4.51 9.83
C LEU A 127 22.99 3.88 11.12
N GLU A 128 23.70 4.04 12.24
CA GLU A 128 23.28 3.52 13.54
C GLU A 128 22.12 4.34 14.13
N GLU A 129 22.04 5.65 13.85
CA GLU A 129 20.84 6.45 14.15
C GLU A 129 19.62 5.97 13.36
N LEU A 130 19.78 5.76 12.05
CA LEU A 130 18.75 5.16 11.20
C LEU A 130 18.30 3.81 11.76
N ARG A 131 19.22 2.93 12.16
CA ARG A 131 18.91 1.63 12.77
C ARG A 131 17.96 1.76 13.94
N ARG A 132 18.31 2.61 14.91
CA ARG A 132 17.50 2.83 16.12
C ARG A 132 16.13 3.38 15.76
N GLY A 133 16.08 4.35 14.83
CA GLY A 133 14.84 4.94 14.35
C GLY A 133 13.92 3.92 13.68
N VAL A 134 14.43 3.10 12.75
CA VAL A 134 13.63 2.08 12.06
C VAL A 134 13.11 1.03 13.05
N ARG A 135 13.97 0.53 13.96
CA ARG A 135 13.56 -0.44 14.99
C ARG A 135 12.45 0.10 15.89
N HIS A 136 12.64 1.32 16.37
CA HIS A 136 11.65 1.98 17.21
C HIS A 136 10.33 2.16 16.45
N TRP A 137 10.40 2.68 15.22
CA TRP A 137 9.22 2.88 14.40
C TRP A 137 8.50 1.56 14.08
N MET A 138 9.22 0.50 13.74
CA MET A 138 8.63 -0.82 13.50
C MET A 138 7.93 -1.34 14.74
N LYS A 139 8.55 -1.19 15.91
CA LYS A 139 7.98 -1.63 17.19
C LYS A 139 6.66 -0.92 17.51
N GLU A 140 6.65 0.41 17.39
CA GLU A 140 5.55 1.27 17.84
C GLU A 140 4.47 1.48 16.78
N VAL A 141 4.81 1.37 15.49
CA VAL A 141 3.93 1.75 14.39
C VAL A 141 3.91 0.68 13.30
N GLY A 142 5.07 0.37 12.73
CA GLY A 142 5.18 -0.40 11.50
C GLY A 142 4.47 -1.75 11.57
N GLN A 143 4.62 -2.49 12.66
CA GLN A 143 4.06 -3.84 12.81
C GLN A 143 2.62 -3.92 13.36
N LEU A 144 1.91 -2.79 13.47
CA LEU A 144 0.61 -2.72 14.14
C LEU A 144 -0.50 -2.24 13.20
N ALA A 145 -1.73 -2.70 13.44
CA ALA A 145 -2.95 -2.06 12.95
C ALA A 145 -3.48 -1.10 14.02
N ARG A 146 -3.07 0.17 13.94
CA ARG A 146 -3.35 1.18 14.97
C ARG A 146 -4.73 1.77 14.81
N ASP A 147 -5.49 1.81 15.89
CA ASP A 147 -6.77 2.51 15.93
C ASP A 147 -6.53 4.02 15.87
N THR A 148 -7.25 4.71 14.99
CA THR A 148 -7.09 6.14 14.72
C THR A 148 -8.11 7.01 15.46
N ASP A 149 -9.20 6.46 15.99
CA ASP A 149 -10.24 7.29 16.63
C ASP A 149 -10.95 6.66 17.82
N SER A 150 -10.72 5.37 18.11
CA SER A 150 -11.24 4.65 19.28
C SER A 150 -12.77 4.65 19.37
N LEU A 151 -13.46 4.61 18.22
CA LEU A 151 -14.93 4.48 18.19
C LEU A 151 -15.40 3.07 18.56
N GLU A 152 -16.51 2.98 19.30
CA GLU A 152 -17.07 1.70 19.72
C GLU A 152 -17.77 0.96 18.56
N PHE A 153 -18.46 1.72 17.71
CA PHE A 153 -19.34 1.20 16.66
C PHE A 153 -18.61 0.97 15.33
N GLU A 154 -17.36 1.39 15.22
CA GLU A 154 -16.57 1.35 14.00
C GLU A 154 -15.09 1.24 14.36
N TRP A 155 -14.39 0.27 13.76
CA TRP A 155 -12.93 0.26 13.81
C TRP A 155 -12.37 1.03 12.65
N ASN A 156 -11.60 2.07 12.97
CA ASN A 156 -10.78 2.79 12.01
C ASN A 156 -9.31 2.51 12.30
N LEU A 157 -8.73 1.65 11.47
CA LEU A 157 -7.36 1.18 11.67
C LEU A 157 -6.47 1.69 10.55
N HIS A 158 -5.27 2.09 10.91
CA HIS A 158 -4.19 2.34 9.96
C HIS A 158 -3.08 1.32 10.15
N ARG A 159 -2.61 0.72 9.06
CA ARG A 159 -1.49 -0.23 9.05
C ARG A 159 -0.57 0.01 7.85
N TYR A 160 0.59 -0.61 7.91
CA TYR A 160 1.54 -0.63 6.79
C TYR A 160 1.63 -2.03 6.21
N ARG A 161 1.70 -2.16 4.88
CA ARG A 161 1.83 -3.44 4.18
C ARG A 161 3.10 -3.45 3.33
N PRO A 162 3.82 -4.57 3.24
CA PRO A 162 5.02 -4.65 2.40
C PRO A 162 4.66 -4.47 0.93
N PHE A 163 5.60 -3.94 0.13
CA PHE A 163 5.58 -4.14 -1.33
C PHE A 163 5.90 -5.61 -1.64
N ASP A 164 5.50 -6.08 -2.82
CA ASP A 164 5.84 -7.45 -3.23
C ASP A 164 7.37 -7.54 -3.44
N ARG A 165 7.97 -6.46 -3.94
CA ARG A 165 9.41 -6.21 -3.98
C ARG A 165 9.71 -4.72 -4.07
N VAL A 166 10.82 -4.28 -3.49
CA VAL A 166 11.41 -2.96 -3.71
C VAL A 166 12.68 -3.11 -4.55
N VAL A 167 12.68 -2.53 -5.74
CA VAL A 167 13.83 -2.52 -6.65
C VAL A 167 14.60 -1.23 -6.44
N VAL A 168 15.91 -1.33 -6.23
CA VAL A 168 16.79 -0.20 -5.94
C VAL A 168 17.74 0.00 -7.10
N ARG A 169 17.52 1.05 -7.90
CA ARG A 169 18.36 1.37 -9.04
C ARG A 169 19.55 2.23 -8.59
N VAL A 170 20.75 1.75 -8.88
CA VAL A 170 22.04 2.42 -8.62
C VAL A 170 23.09 1.86 -9.58
N GLU A 171 24.02 2.68 -10.04
CA GLU A 171 25.09 2.27 -10.96
C GLU A 171 26.16 1.45 -10.21
N GLU A 172 26.79 2.08 -9.21
CA GLU A 172 27.85 1.51 -8.38
C GLU A 172 27.56 1.81 -6.90
N PRO A 173 27.05 0.84 -6.13
CA PRO A 173 26.71 1.08 -4.74
C PRO A 173 27.97 1.14 -3.87
N SER A 174 28.05 2.15 -2.99
CA SER A 174 29.07 2.21 -1.95
C SER A 174 28.83 1.19 -0.84
N ASP A 175 29.86 0.84 -0.07
CA ASP A 175 29.74 -0.05 1.10
C ASP A 175 28.71 0.48 2.12
N LEU A 176 28.67 1.80 2.33
CA LEU A 176 27.68 2.43 3.21
C LEU A 176 26.25 2.24 2.68
N LEU A 177 26.03 2.40 1.36
CA LEU A 177 24.72 2.18 0.75
C LEU A 177 24.28 0.72 0.87
N LEU A 178 25.20 -0.22 0.61
CA LEU A 178 24.92 -1.66 0.77
C LEU A 178 24.55 -2.00 2.21
N ALA A 179 25.32 -1.51 3.20
CA ALA A 179 25.01 -1.69 4.62
C ALA A 179 23.66 -1.07 5.00
N THR A 180 23.32 0.09 4.44
CA THR A 180 22.02 0.76 4.65
C THR A 180 20.86 -0.06 4.09
N LEU A 181 21.02 -0.63 2.89
CA LEU A 181 20.02 -1.47 2.25
C LEU A 181 19.81 -2.79 2.99
N GLU A 182 20.88 -3.45 3.43
CA GLU A 182 20.80 -4.66 4.22
C GLU A 182 20.09 -4.41 5.55
N LEU A 183 20.39 -3.29 6.22
CA LEU A 183 19.68 -2.87 7.42
C LEU A 183 18.18 -2.73 7.16
N VAL A 184 17.78 -1.92 6.18
CA VAL A 184 16.34 -1.68 5.94
C VAL A 184 15.62 -2.95 5.52
N ARG A 185 16.25 -3.81 4.71
CA ARG A 185 15.71 -5.12 4.35
C ARG A 185 15.43 -5.97 5.60
N GLU A 186 16.42 -6.07 6.49
CA GLU A 186 16.33 -6.92 7.68
C GLU A 186 15.34 -6.39 8.71
N GLU A 187 15.39 -5.09 9.01
CA GLU A 187 14.53 -4.49 10.03
C GLU A 187 13.06 -4.38 9.58
N LEU A 188 12.81 -4.22 8.27
CA LEU A 188 11.45 -4.13 7.72
C LEU A 188 10.91 -5.46 7.19
N GLY A 189 11.75 -6.49 7.03
CA GLY A 189 11.36 -7.79 6.49
C GLY A 189 10.85 -7.72 5.04
N ILE A 190 11.42 -6.83 4.22
CA ILE A 190 11.01 -6.60 2.83
C ILE A 190 11.95 -7.29 1.84
N ALA A 191 11.45 -7.62 0.65
CA ALA A 191 12.30 -8.06 -0.45
C ALA A 191 12.94 -6.84 -1.14
N VAL A 192 14.27 -6.79 -1.16
CA VAL A 192 15.05 -5.76 -1.85
C VAL A 192 15.88 -6.41 -2.97
N GLU A 193 15.79 -5.85 -4.16
CA GLU A 193 16.56 -6.26 -5.33
C GLU A 193 17.37 -5.08 -5.87
N LEU A 194 18.64 -5.33 -6.17
CA LEU A 194 19.59 -4.35 -6.70
C LEU A 194 19.93 -4.69 -8.16
N PRO A 195 19.46 -3.90 -9.12
CA PRO A 195 19.94 -4.02 -10.47
C PRO A 195 21.31 -3.31 -10.62
N SER A 196 22.42 -4.04 -10.54
CA SER A 196 23.78 -3.48 -10.64
C SER A 196 24.55 -3.99 -11.86
N GLY A 197 25.42 -3.13 -12.41
CA GLY A 197 26.34 -3.48 -13.49
C GLY A 197 27.54 -4.33 -13.04
N SER A 198 27.80 -4.38 -11.73
CA SER A 198 28.95 -5.04 -11.10
C SER A 198 28.50 -6.10 -10.08
N PRO A 199 29.30 -7.17 -9.86
CA PRO A 199 29.01 -8.16 -8.83
C PRO A 199 29.14 -7.52 -7.45
N VAL A 200 28.07 -7.60 -6.66
CA VAL A 200 28.05 -7.11 -5.29
C VAL A 200 28.21 -8.30 -4.36
N THR A 201 29.17 -8.27 -3.44
CA THR A 201 29.27 -9.24 -2.34
C THR A 201 28.31 -8.85 -1.22
N SER A 202 27.00 -8.95 -1.48
CA SER A 202 25.96 -8.71 -0.48
C SER A 202 24.96 -9.85 -0.47
N ARG A 203 24.14 -9.94 0.58
CA ARG A 203 23.03 -10.92 0.63
C ARG A 203 21.84 -10.51 -0.23
N LEU A 204 21.91 -9.43 -0.98
CA LEU A 204 20.80 -8.87 -1.74
C LEU A 204 20.62 -9.62 -3.07
N SER A 205 19.40 -9.61 -3.62
CA SER A 205 19.16 -10.15 -4.97
C SER A 205 19.77 -9.20 -6.00
N HIS A 206 20.49 -9.71 -6.99
CA HIS A 206 21.20 -8.92 -7.99
C HIS A 206 20.75 -9.27 -9.42
N ARG A 207 20.60 -8.24 -10.28
CA ARG A 207 20.25 -8.40 -11.70
C ARG A 207 20.97 -7.36 -12.56
N ARG A 208 21.61 -7.76 -13.66
CA ARG A 208 22.12 -6.80 -14.63
C ARG A 208 21.07 -6.57 -15.71
N GLU A 209 20.63 -5.33 -15.89
CA GLU A 209 19.61 -4.95 -16.88
C GLU A 209 19.68 -3.47 -17.24
N SER A 210 19.10 -3.11 -18.39
CA SER A 210 18.89 -1.72 -18.81
C SER A 210 17.65 -1.11 -18.15
N VAL A 211 17.49 0.21 -18.27
CA VAL A 211 16.30 0.92 -17.78
C VAL A 211 15.03 0.43 -18.49
N ASP A 212 15.09 0.18 -19.79
CA ASP A 212 13.95 -0.31 -20.58
C ASP A 212 13.54 -1.74 -20.17
N GLU A 213 14.52 -2.61 -19.93
CA GLU A 213 14.29 -3.97 -19.43
C GLU A 213 13.64 -3.95 -18.04
N LEU A 214 14.14 -3.09 -17.15
CA LEU A 214 13.57 -2.88 -15.82
C LEU A 214 12.11 -2.43 -15.92
N VAL A 215 11.82 -1.39 -16.70
CA VAL A 215 10.45 -0.89 -16.90
C VAL A 215 9.54 -1.96 -17.49
N ALA A 216 10.04 -2.74 -18.45
CA ALA A 216 9.25 -3.75 -19.13
C ALA A 216 8.78 -4.87 -18.19
N ARG A 217 9.61 -5.29 -17.23
CA ARG A 217 9.32 -6.40 -16.31
C ARG A 217 8.60 -6.02 -15.02
N LEU A 218 8.67 -4.75 -14.60
CA LEU A 218 8.10 -4.32 -13.33
C LEU A 218 6.58 -4.53 -13.28
N SER A 219 6.11 -4.96 -12.12
CA SER A 219 4.70 -5.15 -11.80
C SER A 219 4.18 -4.03 -10.89
N ARG A 220 2.87 -3.77 -10.97
CA ARG A 220 2.18 -2.66 -10.29
C ARG A 220 2.19 -2.72 -8.75
N ASP A 221 2.57 -3.85 -8.16
CA ASP A 221 2.65 -4.04 -6.70
C ASP A 221 4.08 -3.92 -6.16
N GLU A 222 5.02 -3.55 -7.02
CA GLU A 222 6.41 -3.26 -6.70
C GLU A 222 6.67 -1.75 -6.60
N ARG A 223 7.86 -1.43 -6.10
CA ARG A 223 8.32 -0.06 -5.95
C ARG A 223 9.75 0.10 -6.46
N VAL A 224 10.06 1.27 -7.01
CA VAL A 224 11.42 1.63 -7.38
C VAL A 224 11.98 2.70 -6.44
N ARG A 225 13.11 2.43 -5.80
CA ARG A 225 13.98 3.43 -5.18
C ARG A 225 15.04 3.80 -6.22
N TRP A 226 15.07 5.06 -6.63
CA TRP A 226 15.98 5.53 -7.66
C TRP A 226 17.11 6.31 -7.02
N LEU A 227 18.25 5.66 -6.85
CA LEU A 227 19.45 6.25 -6.25
C LEU A 227 20.55 6.48 -7.30
N SER A 228 20.19 6.28 -8.56
CA SER A 228 21.04 6.50 -9.71
C SER A 228 21.11 7.98 -10.06
N SER A 229 22.23 8.37 -10.66
CA SER A 229 22.46 9.70 -11.23
C SER A 229 21.69 9.95 -12.52
N GLU A 230 21.25 8.89 -13.21
CA GLU A 230 20.40 8.95 -14.39
C GLU A 230 19.03 9.54 -14.04
N GLU A 231 18.34 10.16 -15.00
CA GLU A 231 16.98 10.63 -14.78
C GLU A 231 16.01 9.43 -14.73
N PRO A 232 15.16 9.30 -13.68
CA PRO A 232 14.19 8.22 -13.61
C PRO A 232 13.14 8.34 -14.72
N PRO A 233 12.79 7.24 -15.42
CA PRO A 233 11.74 7.22 -16.45
C PRO A 233 10.33 7.27 -15.80
N THR A 234 10.04 8.35 -15.09
CA THR A 234 8.91 8.48 -14.17
C THR A 234 7.58 8.27 -14.88
N SER A 235 7.40 8.83 -16.09
CA SER A 235 6.17 8.67 -16.87
C SER A 235 5.91 7.22 -17.28
N LEU A 236 6.96 6.52 -17.75
CA LEU A 236 6.83 5.11 -18.16
C LEU A 236 6.52 4.19 -16.97
N LEU A 237 7.13 4.47 -15.81
CA LEU A 237 6.84 3.74 -14.57
C LEU A 237 5.43 4.04 -14.05
N ALA A 238 4.97 5.28 -14.14
CA ALA A 238 3.61 5.69 -13.79
C ALA A 238 2.55 4.99 -14.66
N GLU A 239 2.81 4.82 -15.97
CA GLU A 239 1.93 4.04 -16.85
C GLU A 239 1.76 2.60 -16.40
N ARG A 240 2.83 1.99 -15.85
CA ARG A 240 2.81 0.66 -15.22
C ARG A 240 2.20 0.66 -13.80
N GLY A 241 1.83 1.82 -13.27
CA GLY A 241 1.32 1.96 -11.90
C GLY A 241 2.39 1.79 -10.83
N VAL A 242 3.66 2.04 -11.17
CA VAL A 242 4.81 1.91 -10.27
C VAL A 242 5.30 3.29 -9.86
N ALA A 243 5.35 3.52 -8.55
CA ALA A 243 5.87 4.77 -7.99
C ALA A 243 7.40 4.73 -7.86
N VAL A 244 8.04 5.86 -8.16
CA VAL A 244 9.48 6.08 -8.00
C VAL A 244 9.75 6.96 -6.79
N ASP A 245 10.76 6.56 -6.00
CA ASP A 245 11.28 7.35 -4.89
C ASP A 245 12.76 7.65 -5.08
N ALA A 246 13.04 8.86 -5.56
CA ALA A 246 14.38 9.33 -5.87
C ALA A 246 15.08 10.06 -4.70
N ARG A 247 14.47 10.13 -3.50
CA ARG A 247 15.10 10.86 -2.38
C ARG A 247 16.14 9.97 -1.71
N PHE A 248 17.21 10.56 -1.20
CA PHE A 248 18.24 9.88 -0.40
C PHE A 248 17.67 9.14 0.83
N PHE A 249 18.48 8.29 1.46
CA PHE A 249 18.16 7.68 2.75
C PHE A 249 18.22 8.73 3.86
N GLU A 250 17.11 8.94 4.55
CA GLU A 250 17.08 9.87 5.68
C GLU A 250 17.64 9.18 6.94
N ARG A 251 18.44 9.89 7.74
CA ARG A 251 18.95 9.39 9.02
C ARG A 251 17.83 9.12 10.04
N ASP A 252 16.72 9.85 9.94
CA ASP A 252 15.55 9.66 10.80
C ASP A 252 14.76 8.44 10.31
N GLY A 253 14.95 7.32 11.00
CA GLY A 253 14.27 6.07 10.67
C GLY A 253 12.74 6.12 10.78
N THR A 254 12.16 7.06 11.52
CA THR A 254 10.70 7.24 11.60
C THR A 254 10.12 7.85 10.33
N ARG A 255 10.95 8.57 9.56
CA ARG A 255 10.63 9.15 8.26
C ARG A 255 11.05 8.24 7.11
N GLU A 256 12.17 7.52 7.27
CA GLU A 256 12.68 6.59 6.26
C GLU A 256 11.81 5.33 6.16
N ALA A 257 11.52 4.66 7.27
CA ALA A 257 10.84 3.35 7.27
C ALA A 257 9.49 3.32 6.52
N PRO A 258 8.56 4.29 6.70
CA PRO A 258 7.29 4.30 5.98
C PRO A 258 7.43 4.33 4.45
N ARG A 259 8.55 4.81 3.90
CA ARG A 259 8.78 4.93 2.46
C ARG A 259 8.97 3.57 1.79
N TRP A 260 9.27 2.54 2.55
CA TRP A 260 9.50 1.18 2.08
C TRP A 260 8.26 0.29 2.18
N LEU A 261 7.15 0.85 2.65
CA LEU A 261 5.89 0.14 2.88
C LEU A 261 4.73 0.91 2.23
N ARG A 262 3.58 0.25 2.15
CA ARG A 262 2.31 0.80 1.65
C ARG A 262 1.42 1.13 2.83
N SER A 263 0.99 2.38 2.95
CA SER A 263 -0.04 2.76 3.92
C SER A 263 -1.39 2.14 3.54
N GLN A 264 -2.16 1.71 4.53
CA GLN A 264 -3.49 1.15 4.33
C GLN A 264 -4.41 1.55 5.48
N SER A 265 -5.55 2.12 5.13
CA SER A 265 -6.62 2.47 6.06
C SER A 265 -7.76 1.47 5.95
N LEU A 266 -8.25 1.00 7.09
CA LEU A 266 -9.32 0.02 7.22
C LEU A 266 -10.44 0.65 8.02
N SER A 267 -11.67 0.51 7.55
CA SER A 267 -12.85 0.97 8.27
C SER A 267 -13.91 -0.13 8.32
N ILE A 268 -14.18 -0.64 9.51
CA ILE A 268 -14.98 -1.85 9.73
C ILE A 268 -16.14 -1.50 10.66
N THR A 269 -17.37 -1.65 10.19
CA THR A 269 -18.55 -1.51 11.06
C THR A 269 -18.57 -2.62 12.11
N ARG A 270 -18.69 -2.25 13.39
CA ARG A 270 -18.67 -3.18 14.53
C ARG A 270 -20.02 -3.47 15.15
N HIS A 271 -21.06 -2.79 14.69
CA HIS A 271 -22.39 -2.99 15.21
C HIS A 271 -23.29 -3.72 14.22
N ARG A 272 -24.34 -4.36 14.73
CA ARG A 272 -25.49 -4.78 13.93
C ARG A 272 -26.71 -4.00 14.40
N TYR A 273 -27.19 -3.09 13.55
CA TYR A 273 -28.32 -2.20 13.86
C TYR A 273 -28.17 -1.46 15.20
N GLY A 274 -26.98 -0.91 15.48
CA GLY A 274 -26.67 -0.21 16.73
C GLY A 274 -26.17 -1.09 17.87
N ASN A 275 -26.33 -2.42 17.82
CA ASN A 275 -25.74 -3.30 18.83
C ASN A 275 -24.26 -3.56 18.55
N VAL A 276 -23.37 -2.90 19.30
CA VAL A 276 -21.90 -2.90 19.13
C VAL A 276 -21.22 -4.25 19.43
N HIS A 277 -21.94 -5.22 19.98
CA HIS A 277 -21.42 -6.58 20.22
C HIS A 277 -21.85 -7.61 19.17
N ALA A 278 -22.62 -7.17 18.17
CA ALA A 278 -23.21 -8.05 17.17
C ALA A 278 -22.60 -7.90 15.76
N GLY A 279 -21.55 -7.09 15.60
CA GLY A 279 -20.79 -7.01 14.35
C GLY A 279 -19.82 -8.18 14.15
N PRO A 280 -19.03 -8.16 13.06
CA PRO A 280 -18.05 -9.20 12.78
C PRO A 280 -17.04 -9.37 13.92
N ARG A 281 -16.84 -10.62 14.35
CA ARG A 281 -15.89 -10.96 15.42
C ARG A 281 -14.49 -11.13 14.84
N LEU A 282 -13.70 -10.06 14.91
CA LEU A 282 -12.30 -10.05 14.50
C LEU A 282 -11.40 -9.79 15.70
N VAL A 283 -10.19 -10.36 15.69
CA VAL A 283 -9.15 -10.14 16.69
C VAL A 283 -7.93 -9.53 16.00
N ARG A 284 -7.43 -8.43 16.56
CA ARG A 284 -6.21 -7.79 16.07
C ARG A 284 -4.97 -8.52 16.60
N ARG A 285 -4.09 -8.95 15.70
CA ARG A 285 -2.78 -9.53 16.02
C ARG A 285 -1.69 -8.87 15.17
N GLY A 286 -0.95 -7.94 15.76
CA GLY A 286 -0.01 -7.09 15.01
C GLY A 286 -0.75 -6.27 13.96
N GLN A 287 -0.40 -6.45 12.68
CA GLN A 287 -1.06 -5.83 11.54
C GLN A 287 -2.30 -6.58 11.04
N HIS A 288 -2.51 -7.82 11.50
CA HIS A 288 -3.50 -8.73 10.95
C HIS A 288 -4.79 -8.70 11.74
N LEU A 289 -5.90 -8.91 11.03
CA LEU A 289 -7.23 -9.06 11.60
C LEU A 289 -7.65 -10.51 11.35
N LEU A 290 -7.70 -11.30 12.41
CA LEU A 290 -8.01 -12.73 12.36
C LEU A 290 -9.46 -12.97 12.80
N PRO A 291 -10.11 -14.06 12.39
CA PRO A 291 -11.41 -14.42 12.94
C PRO A 291 -11.30 -14.64 14.46
N GLY A 292 -12.22 -14.06 15.22
CA GLY A 292 -12.37 -14.33 16.64
C GLY A 292 -13.05 -15.68 16.88
N SER A 293 -12.76 -16.32 18.02
CA SER A 293 -13.53 -17.48 18.46
C SER A 293 -14.96 -17.06 18.80
N ALA A 294 -15.91 -17.99 18.66
CA ALA A 294 -17.32 -17.78 19.01
C ALA A 294 -17.55 -17.50 20.52
N ASP A 295 -16.54 -17.78 21.35
CA ASP A 295 -16.59 -17.71 22.81
C ASP A 295 -15.92 -16.46 23.42
N ALA A 296 -15.46 -15.51 22.60
CA ALA A 296 -14.87 -14.23 23.04
C ALA A 296 -15.87 -13.06 22.95
#